data_AF-E2BZK7-F1
#
_entry.id   AF-E2BZK7-F1
#
_cell.length_a   1.000
_cell.length_b   1.000
_cell.length_c   1.000
_cell.angle_alpha   90.00
_cell.angle_beta   90.00
_cell.angle_gamma   90.00
#
_symmetry.space_group_name_H-M   'P 1'
#
loop_
_entity.id
_entity.type
_entity.pdbx_description
1 polymer ?
#
loop_
_entity_poly.entity_id
_entity_poly.type
_entity_poly.pdbx_seq_one_letter_code
_entity_poly.pdbx_strand_id
1 'polypeptide(L)'
;MGVSRKTHATSSDINHQQDMRYVFTPSSWFLGLIGIWPISFRDVGQHISKIAIVICNFVSSFTIVPCALHIIYDQKDLNIRLKVSGFLAFCATAMLKFFVLVIRRPKIRQCIEYVEDDWWQVKFKSDRELMLKYAGTSRKLSIISASSMYIAGFIYHLVLPFCTEHKIGNQTIKPLPYPTYPTYSPFIQTQVIYEIVYLAHCMCGYIMYTVTAGSCGLAAIFATHVCGQIDVITSRLEDLLQGKSYEQTTNVNQRIAFIVKSHVRVLR
;
A
#
# COMPACT_ATOMS: atom_id res chain seq x y z
N MET A 1 -44.41 14.36 -2.89
CA MET A 1 -43.09 14.50 -3.55
C MET A 1 -41.87 14.50 -2.61
N GLY A 2 -41.99 14.79 -1.30
CA GLY A 2 -40.85 14.81 -0.38
C GLY A 2 -40.28 13.45 0.08
N VAL A 3 -41.07 12.38 0.03
CA VAL A 3 -40.66 11.03 0.48
C VAL A 3 -39.74 10.34 -0.53
N SER A 4 -40.12 10.30 -1.82
CA SER A 4 -39.32 9.67 -2.89
C SER A 4 -37.92 10.31 -3.08
N ARG A 5 -37.82 11.64 -2.89
CA ARG A 5 -36.53 12.36 -2.95
C ARG A 5 -35.62 12.01 -1.77
N LYS A 6 -36.18 11.81 -0.57
CA LYS A 6 -35.44 11.37 0.62
C LYS A 6 -34.95 9.92 0.47
N THR A 7 -35.78 9.03 -0.07
CA THR A 7 -35.42 7.62 -0.31
C THR A 7 -34.33 7.47 -1.37
N HIS A 8 -34.36 8.29 -2.44
CA HIS A 8 -33.29 8.33 -3.44
C HIS A 8 -31.98 8.91 -2.91
N ALA A 9 -32.04 9.92 -2.04
CA ALA A 9 -30.86 10.48 -1.39
C ALA A 9 -30.21 9.48 -0.42
N THR A 10 -31.02 8.71 0.33
CA THR A 10 -30.50 7.66 1.23
C THR A 10 -29.93 6.46 0.47
N SER A 11 -30.53 6.04 -0.65
CA SER A 11 -30.02 4.91 -1.43
C SER A 11 -28.74 5.23 -2.20
N SER A 12 -28.58 6.46 -2.70
CA SER A 12 -27.35 6.92 -3.36
C SER A 12 -26.17 7.04 -2.38
N ASP A 13 -26.43 7.53 -1.17
CA ASP A 13 -25.42 7.63 -0.10
C ASP A 13 -24.94 6.23 0.36
N ILE A 14 -25.86 5.27 0.51
CA ILE A 14 -25.50 3.87 0.84
C ILE A 14 -24.64 3.24 -0.26
N ASN A 15 -25.01 3.43 -1.53
CA ASN A 15 -24.26 2.88 -2.66
C ASN A 15 -22.85 3.49 -2.75
N HIS A 16 -22.71 4.80 -2.54
CA HIS A 16 -21.42 5.49 -2.52
C HIS A 16 -20.51 4.95 -1.41
N GLN A 17 -21.01 4.80 -0.19
CA GLN A 17 -20.24 4.23 0.91
C GLN A 17 -19.79 2.79 0.64
N GLN A 18 -20.64 1.98 -0.01
CA GLN A 18 -20.29 0.63 -0.41
C GLN A 18 -19.18 0.62 -1.47
N ASP A 19 -19.26 1.50 -2.47
CA ASP A 19 -18.25 1.63 -3.52
C ASP A 19 -16.90 2.08 -2.94
N MET A 20 -16.89 3.03 -2.01
CA MET A 20 -15.67 3.50 -1.35
C MET A 20 -15.04 2.42 -0.48
N ARG A 21 -15.84 1.67 0.28
CA ARG A 21 -15.35 0.49 0.99
C ARG A 21 -14.77 -0.52 0.01
N TYR A 22 -15.45 -0.80 -1.09
CA TYR A 22 -14.98 -1.78 -2.07
C TYR A 22 -13.62 -1.42 -2.67
N VAL A 23 -13.41 -0.16 -3.05
CA VAL A 23 -12.16 0.35 -3.62
C VAL A 23 -11.02 0.31 -2.59
N PHE A 24 -11.25 0.85 -1.40
CA PHE A 24 -10.17 1.14 -0.45
C PHE A 24 -9.91 0.05 0.59
N THR A 25 -10.83 -0.90 0.81
CA THR A 25 -10.68 -1.92 1.89
C THR A 25 -9.32 -2.62 1.89
N PRO A 26 -8.81 -3.17 0.76
CA PRO A 26 -7.51 -3.85 0.77
C PRO A 26 -6.36 -2.94 1.22
N SER A 27 -6.26 -1.75 0.62
CA SER A 27 -5.17 -0.80 0.92
C SER A 27 -5.31 -0.20 2.33
N SER A 28 -6.54 0.02 2.79
CA SER A 28 -6.83 0.53 4.14
C SER A 28 -6.41 -0.44 5.23
N TRP A 29 -6.54 -1.74 4.98
CA TRP A 29 -6.10 -2.77 5.92
C TRP A 29 -4.58 -2.76 6.08
N PHE A 30 -3.83 -2.84 4.98
CA PHE A 30 -2.36 -2.85 5.01
C PHE A 30 -1.79 -1.56 5.59
N LEU A 31 -2.26 -0.40 5.14
CA LEU A 31 -1.76 0.88 5.62
C LEU A 31 -2.25 1.21 7.03
N GLY A 32 -3.39 0.64 7.44
CA GLY A 32 -3.92 0.78 8.80
C GLY A 32 -3.03 0.07 9.82
N LEU A 33 -2.54 -1.12 9.49
CA LEU A 33 -1.65 -1.91 10.35
C LEU A 33 -0.35 -1.17 10.73
N ILE A 34 0.20 -0.39 9.79
CA ILE A 34 1.40 0.43 10.00
C ILE A 34 1.07 1.87 10.45
N GLY A 35 -0.19 2.17 10.73
CA GLY A 35 -0.65 3.48 11.20
C GLY A 35 -0.61 4.59 10.15
N ILE A 36 -0.39 4.28 8.87
CA ILE A 36 -0.29 5.28 7.80
C ILE A 36 -1.66 5.68 7.25
N TRP A 37 -2.63 4.75 7.25
CA TRP A 37 -3.94 5.00 6.65
C TRP A 37 -4.56 6.30 7.21
N PRO A 38 -5.02 7.22 6.36
CA PRO A 38 -5.55 8.51 6.78
C PRO A 38 -6.98 8.33 7.31
N ILE A 39 -7.11 7.79 8.52
CA ILE A 39 -8.41 7.65 9.16
C ILE A 39 -8.74 8.94 9.89
N SER A 40 -9.96 9.44 9.66
CA SER A 40 -10.57 10.53 10.42
C SER A 40 -11.02 10.04 11.81
N PHE A 41 -10.07 9.68 12.68
CA PHE A 41 -10.38 9.47 14.09
C PHE A 41 -10.04 10.73 14.90
N ARG A 42 -11.01 11.22 15.67
CA ARG A 42 -10.81 12.27 16.69
C ARG A 42 -9.73 11.81 17.67
N ASP A 43 -8.72 12.67 17.88
CA ASP A 43 -7.55 12.62 18.77
C ASP A 43 -6.89 11.25 19.05
N VAL A 44 -7.60 10.29 19.65
CA VAL A 44 -7.08 8.98 20.07
C VAL A 44 -6.47 8.20 18.90
N GLY A 45 -7.13 8.15 17.75
CA GLY A 45 -6.60 7.42 16.59
C GLY A 45 -5.34 8.05 15.98
N GLN A 46 -5.15 9.37 16.15
CA GLN A 46 -3.96 10.05 15.68
C GLN A 46 -2.75 9.72 16.56
N HIS A 47 -2.93 9.61 17.88
CA HIS A 47 -1.90 9.14 18.79
C HIS A 47 -1.51 7.68 18.52
N ILE A 48 -2.48 6.78 18.32
CA ILE A 48 -2.23 5.37 17.98
C ILE A 48 -1.42 5.25 16.68
N SER A 49 -1.78 6.02 15.65
CA SER A 49 -1.06 6.08 14.38
C SER A 49 0.39 6.53 14.55
N LYS A 50 0.65 7.57 15.36
CA LYS A 50 2.02 8.05 15.66
C LYS A 50 2.82 7.00 16.41
N ILE A 51 2.23 6.36 17.42
CA ILE A 51 2.87 5.30 18.19
C ILE A 51 3.24 4.11 17.28
N ALA A 52 2.31 3.68 16.42
CA ALA A 52 2.56 2.61 15.46
C ALA A 52 3.72 2.94 14.51
N ILE A 53 3.79 4.17 14.00
CA ILE A 53 4.89 4.63 13.13
C ILE A 53 6.23 4.57 13.88
N VAL A 54 6.28 5.04 15.13
CA VAL A 54 7.50 5.03 15.96
C VAL A 54 7.94 3.59 16.24
N ILE A 55 7.01 2.70 16.61
CA ILE A 55 7.32 1.28 16.85
C ILE A 55 7.83 0.61 15.57
N CYS A 56 7.18 0.84 14.43
CA CYS A 56 7.63 0.28 13.15
C CYS A 56 9.05 0.74 12.81
N ASN A 57 9.33 2.03 12.98
CA ASN A 57 10.65 2.60 12.72
C ASN A 57 11.73 2.02 13.66
N PHE A 58 11.40 1.85 14.94
CA PHE A 58 12.29 1.25 15.92
C PHE A 58 12.64 -0.21 15.58
N VAL A 59 11.63 -1.04 15.29
CA VAL A 59 11.82 -2.45 14.92
C VAL A 59 12.64 -2.59 13.64
N SER A 60 12.36 -1.77 12.63
CA SER A 60 13.13 -1.77 11.39
C SER A 60 14.58 -1.33 11.61
N SER A 61 14.81 -0.27 12.39
CA SER A 61 16.17 0.22 12.68
C SER A 61 16.99 -0.78 13.48
N PHE A 62 16.38 -1.42 14.48
CA PHE A 62 16.99 -2.49 15.29
C PHE A 62 17.46 -3.66 14.43
N THR A 63 16.79 -3.94 13.31
CA THR A 63 17.14 -5.04 12.41
C THR A 63 18.15 -4.61 11.34
N ILE A 64 17.94 -3.46 10.68
CA ILE A 64 18.73 -3.02 9.52
C ILE A 64 20.14 -2.58 9.94
N VAL A 65 20.28 -1.86 11.05
CA VAL A 65 21.58 -1.29 11.47
C VAL A 65 22.60 -2.39 11.78
N PRO A 66 22.29 -3.44 12.58
CA PRO A 66 23.21 -4.54 12.81
C PRO A 66 23.56 -5.31 11.52
N CYS A 67 22.59 -5.49 10.61
CA CYS A 67 22.83 -6.14 9.32
C CYS A 67 23.80 -5.33 8.45
N ALA A 68 23.63 -4.01 8.38
CA ALA A 68 24.52 -3.13 7.63
C ALA A 68 25.95 -3.13 8.21
N LEU A 69 26.08 -3.07 9.54
CA LEU A 69 27.38 -3.14 10.22
C LEU A 69 28.10 -4.47 9.96
N HIS A 70 27.38 -5.60 9.97
CA HIS A 70 27.94 -6.91 9.64
C HIS A 70 28.51 -6.95 8.21
N ILE A 71 27.80 -6.39 7.23
CA ILE A 71 28.28 -6.35 5.84
C ILE A 71 29.54 -5.49 5.70
N ILE A 72 29.60 -4.34 6.39
CA ILE A 72 30.69 -3.38 6.25
C ILE A 72 31.97 -3.88 6.94
N TYR A 73 31.84 -4.39 8.17
CA TYR A 73 33.00 -4.65 9.02
C TYR A 73 33.47 -6.10 9.04
N ASP A 74 32.57 -7.06 8.82
CA ASP A 74 32.87 -8.46 9.12
C ASP A 74 32.91 -9.35 7.88
N GLN A 75 32.07 -9.07 6.88
CA GLN A 75 31.92 -9.98 5.74
C GLN A 75 32.98 -9.78 4.65
N LYS A 76 33.98 -10.67 4.63
CA LYS A 76 35.11 -10.64 3.68
C LYS A 76 34.82 -11.38 2.36
N ASP A 77 33.88 -12.32 2.36
CA ASP A 77 33.49 -13.07 1.16
C ASP A 77 32.61 -12.21 0.24
N LEU A 78 33.08 -11.96 -0.99
CA LEU A 78 32.38 -11.12 -1.97
C LEU A 78 31.03 -11.69 -2.42
N ASN A 79 30.89 -13.02 -2.50
CA ASN A 79 29.65 -13.68 -2.93
C ASN A 79 28.57 -13.56 -1.85
N ILE A 80 28.95 -13.78 -0.58
CA ILE A 80 28.04 -13.56 0.55
C ILE A 80 27.71 -12.07 0.69
N ARG A 81 28.70 -11.18 0.52
CA ARG A 81 28.49 -9.73 0.55
C ARG A 81 27.49 -9.28 -0.52
N LEU A 82 27.58 -9.83 -1.74
CA LEU A 82 26.65 -9.52 -2.83
C LEU A 82 25.21 -9.98 -2.50
N LYS A 83 25.02 -11.22 -2.05
CA LYS A 83 23.70 -11.74 -1.66
C LYS A 83 23.05 -10.91 -0.55
N VAL A 84 23.80 -10.61 0.51
CA VAL A 84 23.29 -9.82 1.64
C VAL A 84 23.09 -8.35 1.25
N SER A 85 23.90 -7.80 0.33
CA SER A 85 23.69 -6.44 -0.19
C SER A 85 22.38 -6.27 -0.95
N GLY A 86 21.94 -7.29 -1.71
CA GLY A 86 20.65 -7.27 -2.38
C GLY A 86 19.49 -7.22 -1.39
N PHE A 87 19.60 -7.98 -0.30
CA PHE A 87 18.64 -7.91 0.80
C PHE A 87 18.64 -6.53 1.49
N LEU A 88 19.81 -5.96 1.78
CA LEU A 88 19.91 -4.63 2.38
C LEU A 88 19.33 -3.54 1.48
N ALA A 89 19.55 -3.63 0.17
CA ALA A 89 18.97 -2.72 -0.82
C ALA A 89 17.44 -2.79 -0.84
N PHE A 90 16.86 -4.00 -0.71
CA PHE A 90 15.43 -4.19 -0.54
C PHE A 90 14.92 -3.50 0.74
N CYS A 91 15.57 -3.73 1.88
CA CYS A 91 15.22 -3.06 3.14
C CYS A 91 15.30 -1.54 3.05
N ALA A 92 16.36 -1.00 2.45
CA ALA A 92 16.54 0.44 2.26
C ALA A 92 15.42 1.03 1.39
N THR A 93 15.06 0.34 0.30
CA THR A 93 13.97 0.76 -0.59
C THR A 93 12.62 0.74 0.13
N ALA A 94 12.34 -0.29 0.93
CA ALA A 94 11.11 -0.39 1.70
C ALA A 94 11.04 0.69 2.81
N MET A 95 12.16 0.98 3.49
CA MET A 95 12.23 2.09 4.45
C MET A 95 12.02 3.45 3.77
N LEU A 96 12.61 3.68 2.61
CA LEU A 96 12.38 4.91 1.85
C LEU A 96 10.91 5.06 1.49
N LYS A 97 10.26 4.00 1.00
CA LYS A 97 8.81 3.98 0.74
C LYS A 97 8.01 4.29 2.01
N PHE A 98 8.38 3.70 3.15
CA PHE A 98 7.74 3.98 4.44
C PHE A 98 7.82 5.46 4.80
N PHE A 99 9.01 6.06 4.77
CA PHE A 99 9.18 7.50 5.05
C PHE A 99 8.40 8.38 4.08
N VAL A 100 8.42 8.05 2.77
CA VAL A 100 7.65 8.79 1.77
C VAL A 100 6.16 8.71 2.07
N LEU A 101 5.62 7.54 2.41
CA LEU A 101 4.21 7.38 2.77
C LEU A 101 3.84 8.17 4.04
N VAL A 102 4.71 8.19 5.05
CA VAL A 102 4.51 8.98 6.28
C VAL A 102 4.52 10.48 5.99
N ILE A 103 5.53 10.98 5.26
CA ILE A 103 5.66 12.40 4.92
C ILE A 103 4.53 12.87 3.99
N ARG A 104 4.14 12.04 3.03
CA ARG A 104 3.09 12.36 2.05
C ARG A 104 1.69 12.02 2.53
N ARG A 105 1.51 11.58 3.78
CA ARG A 105 0.20 11.24 4.36
C ARG A 105 -0.88 12.31 4.13
N PRO A 106 -0.63 13.63 4.28
CA PRO A 106 -1.64 14.66 3.99
C PRO A 106 -2.05 14.69 2.52
N LYS A 107 -1.10 14.49 1.60
CA LYS A 107 -1.38 14.44 0.16
C LYS A 107 -2.14 13.18 -0.23
N ILE A 108 -1.78 12.04 0.35
CA ILE A 108 -2.51 10.77 0.13
C ILE A 108 -3.97 10.93 0.57
N ARG A 109 -4.20 11.60 1.72
CA ARG A 109 -5.56 11.92 2.18
C ARG A 109 -6.31 12.79 1.17
N GLN A 110 -5.69 13.86 0.67
CA GLN A 110 -6.30 14.70 -0.36
C GLN A 110 -6.63 13.91 -1.64
N CYS A 111 -5.75 13.00 -2.08
CA CYS A 111 -6.03 12.13 -3.22
C CYS A 111 -7.23 11.21 -2.97
N ILE A 112 -7.37 10.66 -1.76
CA ILE A 112 -8.54 9.85 -1.39
C ILE A 112 -9.81 10.70 -1.41
N GLU A 113 -9.76 11.92 -0.85
CA GLU A 113 -10.89 12.86 -0.86
C GLU A 113 -11.30 13.23 -2.31
N TYR A 114 -10.35 13.39 -3.23
CA TYR A 114 -10.65 13.60 -4.65
C TYR A 114 -11.31 12.39 -5.31
N VAL A 115 -10.83 11.18 -5.01
CA VAL A 115 -11.49 9.96 -5.50
C VAL A 115 -12.92 9.89 -4.96
N GLU A 116 -13.12 10.14 -3.66
CA GLU A 116 -14.46 10.14 -3.04
C GLU A 116 -15.41 11.15 -3.70
N ASP A 117 -14.94 12.37 -3.98
CA ASP A 117 -15.69 13.42 -4.67
C ASP A 117 -16.01 13.04 -6.12
N ASP A 118 -15.05 12.47 -6.85
CA ASP A 118 -15.26 11.99 -8.22
C ASP A 118 -16.35 10.92 -8.26
N TRP A 119 -16.33 9.96 -7.32
CA TRP A 119 -17.35 8.92 -7.20
C TRP A 119 -18.72 9.48 -6.79
N TRP A 120 -18.74 10.51 -5.94
CA TRP A 120 -19.98 11.19 -5.57
C TRP A 120 -20.64 11.92 -6.75
N GLN A 121 -19.83 12.44 -7.67
CA GLN A 121 -20.31 13.16 -8.86
C GLN A 121 -20.85 12.24 -9.96
N VAL A 122 -20.72 10.91 -9.84
CA VAL A 122 -21.21 9.94 -10.82
C VAL A 122 -22.73 9.81 -10.74
N LYS A 123 -23.42 10.34 -11.76
CA LYS A 123 -24.89 10.27 -11.86
C LYS A 123 -25.40 9.20 -12.81
N PHE A 124 -24.62 8.85 -13.83
CA PHE A 124 -25.02 7.89 -14.85
C PHE A 124 -24.59 6.48 -14.45
N LYS A 125 -25.48 5.51 -14.69
CA LYS A 125 -25.22 4.11 -14.37
C LYS A 125 -24.06 3.53 -15.20
N SER A 126 -23.97 3.92 -16.48
CA SER A 126 -22.87 3.53 -17.38
C SER A 126 -21.50 3.95 -16.84
N ASP A 127 -21.38 5.20 -16.39
CA ASP A 127 -20.14 5.74 -15.82
C ASP A 127 -19.76 5.00 -14.53
N ARG A 128 -20.76 4.69 -13.69
CA ARG A 128 -20.54 3.92 -12.46
C ARG A 128 -20.06 2.50 -12.77
N GLU A 129 -20.66 1.82 -13.75
CA GLU A 129 -20.25 0.48 -14.17
C GLU A 129 -18.80 0.49 -14.70
N LEU A 130 -18.42 1.54 -15.44
CA LEU A 130 -17.05 1.71 -15.94
C LEU A 130 -16.07 1.95 -14.78
N MET A 131 -16.39 2.83 -13.83
CA MET A 131 -15.54 3.08 -12.65
C MET A 131 -15.40 1.84 -11.76
N LEU A 132 -16.47 1.04 -11.60
CA LEU A 132 -16.43 -0.24 -10.90
C LEU A 132 -15.52 -1.27 -11.58
N LYS A 133 -15.46 -1.27 -12.92
CA LYS A 133 -14.53 -2.13 -13.67
C LYS A 133 -13.07 -1.79 -13.33
N TYR A 134 -12.71 -0.51 -13.33
CA TYR A 134 -11.36 -0.07 -12.96
C TYR A 134 -11.04 -0.30 -11.48
N ALA A 135 -12.01 -0.08 -10.58
CA ALA A 135 -11.89 -0.45 -9.18
C ALA A 135 -11.67 -1.96 -8.97
N GLY A 136 -12.34 -2.80 -9.76
CA GLY A 136 -12.11 -4.25 -9.75
C GLY A 136 -10.68 -4.61 -10.17
N THR A 137 -10.15 -3.95 -11.20
CA THR A 137 -8.75 -4.11 -11.64
C THR A 137 -7.77 -3.69 -10.54
N SER A 138 -7.99 -2.54 -9.90
CA SER A 138 -7.15 -2.03 -8.82
C SER A 138 -7.09 -2.99 -7.62
N ARG A 139 -8.24 -3.57 -7.26
CA ARG A 139 -8.37 -4.55 -6.19
C ARG A 139 -7.62 -5.84 -6.52
N LYS A 140 -7.74 -6.35 -7.75
CA LYS A 140 -6.99 -7.53 -8.21
C LYS A 140 -5.48 -7.28 -8.15
N LEU A 141 -5.01 -6.14 -8.66
CA LEU A 141 -3.59 -5.77 -8.61
C LEU A 141 -3.09 -5.67 -7.17
N SER A 142 -3.87 -5.06 -6.28
CA SER A 142 -3.54 -4.95 -4.86
C SER A 142 -3.41 -6.33 -4.20
N ILE A 143 -4.36 -7.24 -4.44
CA ILE A 143 -4.35 -8.61 -3.91
C ILE A 143 -3.14 -9.40 -4.44
N ILE A 144 -2.86 -9.34 -5.75
CA ILE A 144 -1.70 -10.01 -6.35
C ILE A 144 -0.40 -9.48 -5.77
N SER A 145 -0.28 -8.16 -5.59
CA SER A 145 0.91 -7.55 -4.99
C SER A 145 1.10 -7.97 -3.53
N ALA A 146 0.01 -8.04 -2.75
CA ALA A 146 0.07 -8.48 -1.37
C ALA A 146 0.42 -9.97 -1.27
N SER A 147 -0.28 -10.84 -2.01
CA SER A 147 -0.05 -12.29 -1.96
C SER A 147 1.38 -12.63 -2.37
N SER A 148 1.88 -12.06 -3.46
CA SER A 148 3.27 -12.28 -3.90
C SER A 148 4.29 -11.84 -2.85
N MET A 149 4.10 -10.69 -2.20
CA MET A 149 5.04 -10.20 -1.18
C MET A 149 5.01 -11.06 0.09
N TYR A 150 3.83 -11.44 0.59
CA TYR A 150 3.73 -12.28 1.78
C TYR A 150 4.21 -13.71 1.53
N ILE A 151 3.93 -14.29 0.35
CA ILE A 151 4.42 -15.63 -0.02
C ILE A 151 5.96 -15.61 -0.10
N ALA A 152 6.54 -14.63 -0.81
CA ALA A 152 7.99 -14.47 -0.88
C ALA A 152 8.61 -14.29 0.51
N GLY A 153 7.95 -13.49 1.35
CA GLY A 153 8.39 -13.24 2.72
C GLY A 153 8.35 -14.46 3.63
N PHE A 154 7.29 -15.26 3.52
CA PHE A 154 7.15 -16.53 4.23
C PHE A 154 8.28 -17.49 3.86
N ILE A 155 8.57 -17.65 2.57
CA ILE A 155 9.66 -18.51 2.10
C ILE A 155 11.01 -18.00 2.64
N TYR A 156 11.25 -16.69 2.57
CA TYR A 156 12.50 -16.07 3.04
C TYR A 156 12.74 -16.25 4.54
N HIS A 157 11.70 -16.05 5.36
CA HIS A 157 11.85 -16.05 6.82
C HIS A 157 11.66 -17.42 7.47
N LEU A 158 10.83 -18.30 6.90
CA LEU A 158 10.43 -19.55 7.55
C LEU A 158 10.90 -20.82 6.84
N VAL A 159 11.27 -20.75 5.56
CA VAL A 159 11.71 -21.94 4.81
C VAL A 159 13.23 -21.94 4.65
N LEU A 160 13.78 -20.86 4.10
CA LEU A 160 15.22 -20.72 3.82
C LEU A 160 16.15 -20.95 5.03
N PRO A 161 15.86 -20.43 6.24
CA PRO A 161 16.71 -20.64 7.40
C PRO A 161 16.78 -22.11 7.82
N PHE A 162 15.68 -22.85 7.71
CA PHE A 162 15.61 -24.25 8.15
C PHE A 162 16.03 -25.26 7.07
N CYS A 163 16.01 -24.85 5.79
CA CYS A 163 16.50 -25.67 4.69
C CYS A 163 18.01 -25.56 4.46
N THR A 164 18.68 -24.59 5.09
CA THR A 164 20.13 -24.35 4.90
C THR A 164 20.89 -24.79 6.15
N GLU A 165 21.77 -25.79 6.03
CA GLU A 165 22.67 -26.16 7.13
C GLU A 165 23.66 -25.03 7.42
N HIS A 166 23.65 -24.50 8.63
CA HIS A 166 24.61 -23.50 9.11
C HIS A 166 25.65 -24.16 10.03
N LYS A 167 26.73 -24.67 9.44
CA LYS A 167 27.87 -25.27 10.17
C LYS A 167 29.09 -24.35 10.08
N ILE A 168 29.61 -23.93 11.23
CA ILE A 168 30.96 -23.31 11.33
C ILE A 168 31.82 -24.26 12.17
N GLY A 169 32.77 -24.94 11.52
CA GLY A 169 33.57 -25.98 12.16
C GLY A 169 32.71 -27.17 12.64
N ASN A 170 32.82 -27.54 13.92
CA ASN A 170 32.08 -28.65 14.55
C ASN A 170 30.78 -28.21 15.26
N GLN A 171 30.38 -26.94 15.18
CA GLN A 171 29.18 -26.43 15.84
C GLN A 171 28.07 -26.10 14.84
N THR A 172 26.86 -26.60 15.12
CA THR A 172 25.63 -26.23 14.40
C THR A 172 25.12 -24.91 14.96
N ILE A 173 25.07 -23.88 14.12
CA ILE A 173 24.55 -22.55 14.50
C ILE A 173 23.05 -22.52 14.20
N LYS A 174 22.26 -21.93 15.11
CA LYS A 174 20.82 -21.73 14.90
C LYS A 174 20.60 -20.72 13.75
N PRO A 175 19.75 -21.03 12.75
CA PRO A 175 19.69 -20.24 11.52
C PRO A 175 18.86 -18.96 11.68
N LEU A 176 19.50 -17.79 11.65
CA LEU A 176 18.79 -16.50 11.59
C LEU A 176 18.46 -16.11 10.13
N PRO A 177 17.28 -15.51 9.85
CA PRO A 177 16.93 -14.98 8.54
C PRO A 177 17.88 -13.89 8.05
N TYR A 178 18.52 -13.16 8.98
CA TYR A 178 19.51 -12.14 8.69
C TYR A 178 20.83 -12.42 9.43
N PRO A 179 21.98 -12.27 8.76
CA PRO A 179 23.27 -12.37 9.42
C PRO A 179 23.41 -11.21 10.42
N THR A 180 23.66 -11.55 11.69
CA THR A 180 23.90 -10.58 12.77
C THR A 180 25.39 -10.55 13.12
N TYR A 181 25.89 -9.36 13.49
CA TYR A 181 27.31 -9.11 13.78
C TYR A 181 27.90 -10.15 14.77
N PRO A 182 29.08 -10.76 14.49
CA PRO A 182 29.58 -11.89 15.29
C PRO A 182 29.97 -11.53 16.72
N THR A 183 30.15 -10.25 17.05
CA THR A 183 30.45 -9.83 18.42
C THR A 183 29.29 -10.11 19.40
N TYR A 184 28.08 -10.35 18.89
CA TYR A 184 26.94 -10.83 19.69
C TYR A 184 26.81 -12.37 19.73
N SER A 185 27.66 -13.10 18.99
CA SER A 185 27.64 -14.57 18.86
C SER A 185 27.61 -15.35 20.18
N PRO A 186 28.40 -15.00 21.24
CA PRO A 186 28.32 -15.73 22.50
C PRO A 186 27.05 -15.45 23.31
N PHE A 187 26.43 -14.27 23.16
CA PHE A 187 25.20 -13.90 23.88
C PHE A 187 23.93 -14.41 23.16
N ILE A 188 23.91 -14.40 21.83
CA ILE A 188 22.79 -14.88 20.99
C ILE A 188 22.61 -16.40 21.09
N GLN A 189 23.63 -17.16 21.51
CA GLN A 189 23.52 -18.60 21.74
C GLN A 189 22.59 -18.99 22.89
N THR A 190 22.19 -18.05 23.76
CA THR A 190 21.12 -18.32 24.74
C THR A 190 19.78 -18.39 24.01
N GLN A 191 19.06 -19.51 24.16
CA GLN A 191 17.83 -19.79 23.40
C GLN A 191 16.82 -18.62 23.39
N VAL A 192 16.65 -17.95 24.53
CA VAL A 192 15.71 -16.82 24.68
C VAL A 192 16.10 -15.61 23.83
N ILE A 193 17.39 -15.25 23.77
CA ILE A 193 17.87 -14.07 23.04
C ILE A 193 17.73 -14.31 21.53
N TYR A 194 18.07 -15.52 21.07
CA TYR A 194 17.87 -15.92 19.68
C TYR A 194 16.41 -15.80 19.24
N GLU A 195 15.47 -16.33 20.04
CA GLU A 195 14.04 -16.29 19.73
C GLU A 195 13.53 -14.84 19.62
N ILE A 196 13.95 -13.95 20.53
CA ILE A 196 13.58 -12.52 20.48
C ILE A 196 14.10 -11.85 19.21
N VAL A 197 15.37 -12.06 18.86
CA VAL A 197 15.98 -11.46 17.65
C VAL A 197 15.32 -12.01 16.39
N TYR A 198 15.05 -13.31 16.34
CA TYR A 198 14.34 -13.95 15.24
C TYR A 198 12.93 -13.38 15.05
N LEU A 199 12.18 -13.19 16.14
CA LEU A 199 10.88 -12.55 16.11
C LEU A 199 10.98 -11.09 15.64
N ALA A 200 11.97 -10.33 16.11
CA ALA A 200 12.20 -8.96 15.65
C ALA A 200 12.47 -8.89 14.13
N HIS A 201 13.26 -9.85 13.61
CA HIS A 201 13.51 -9.97 12.16
C HIS A 201 12.24 -10.26 11.37
N CYS A 202 11.43 -11.23 11.82
CA CYS A 202 10.13 -11.54 11.22
C CYS A 202 9.18 -10.33 11.24
N MET A 203 9.15 -9.58 12.34
CA MET A 203 8.35 -8.36 12.46
C MET A 203 8.86 -7.26 11.51
N CYS A 204 10.17 -7.09 11.40
CA CYS A 204 10.77 -6.17 10.43
C CYS A 204 10.39 -6.55 8.98
N GLY A 205 10.54 -7.83 8.61
CA GLY A 205 10.11 -8.34 7.31
C GLY A 205 8.63 -8.07 7.05
N TYR A 206 7.77 -8.39 8.01
CA TYR A 206 6.33 -8.13 7.95
C TYR A 206 6.02 -6.65 7.70
N ILE A 207 6.68 -5.73 8.41
CA ILE A 207 6.53 -4.28 8.18
C ILE A 207 6.91 -3.93 6.74
N MET A 208 8.06 -4.40 6.23
CA MET A 208 8.49 -4.11 4.85
C MET A 208 7.53 -4.63 3.79
N TYR A 209 7.00 -5.84 3.97
CA TYR A 209 6.02 -6.42 3.05
C TYR A 209 4.71 -5.63 3.07
N THR A 210 4.27 -5.23 4.26
CA THR A 210 3.05 -4.42 4.43
C THR A 210 3.20 -3.04 3.80
N VAL A 211 4.35 -2.39 3.97
CA VAL A 211 4.69 -1.11 3.31
C VAL A 211 4.68 -1.24 1.80
N THR A 212 5.29 -2.30 1.28
CA THR A 212 5.36 -2.54 -0.16
C THR A 212 3.97 -2.81 -0.74
N ALA A 213 3.20 -3.73 -0.14
CA ALA A 213 1.84 -4.05 -0.54
C ALA A 213 0.91 -2.81 -0.46
N GLY A 214 0.98 -2.05 0.63
CA GLY A 214 0.21 -0.81 0.79
C GLY A 214 0.58 0.26 -0.24
N SER A 215 1.87 0.44 -0.53
CA SER A 215 2.34 1.40 -1.54
C SER A 215 1.88 1.03 -2.95
N CYS A 216 2.01 -0.25 -3.33
CA CYS A 216 1.56 -0.77 -4.62
C CYS A 216 0.03 -0.68 -4.74
N GLY A 217 -0.70 -0.99 -3.66
CA GLY A 217 -2.16 -0.89 -3.63
C GLY A 217 -2.66 0.54 -3.83
N LEU A 218 -2.06 1.54 -3.16
CA LEU A 218 -2.38 2.95 -3.41
C LEU A 218 -2.08 3.37 -4.84
N ALA A 219 -0.91 3.01 -5.36
CA ALA A 219 -0.53 3.33 -6.73
C ALA A 219 -1.51 2.71 -7.74
N ALA A 220 -1.89 1.46 -7.54
CA ALA A 220 -2.88 0.77 -8.37
C ALA A 220 -4.24 1.47 -8.31
N ILE A 221 -4.72 1.85 -7.12
CA ILE A 221 -5.99 2.57 -6.96
C ILE A 221 -5.96 3.90 -7.71
N PHE A 222 -4.96 4.75 -7.47
CA PHE A 222 -4.91 6.07 -8.09
C PHE A 222 -4.71 5.99 -9.61
N ALA A 223 -3.81 5.13 -10.08
CA ALA A 223 -3.58 4.97 -11.52
C ALA A 223 -4.83 4.47 -12.25
N THR A 224 -5.48 3.41 -11.72
CA THR A 224 -6.70 2.88 -12.35
C THR A 224 -7.89 3.82 -12.22
N HIS A 225 -8.01 4.60 -11.14
CA HIS A 225 -9.03 5.64 -11.01
C HIS A 225 -8.87 6.71 -12.08
N VAL A 226 -7.64 7.22 -12.27
CA VAL A 226 -7.33 8.18 -13.34
C VAL A 226 -7.65 7.60 -14.71
N CYS A 227 -7.23 6.35 -14.99
CA CYS A 227 -7.59 5.68 -16.24
C CYS A 227 -9.11 5.57 -16.41
N GLY A 228 -9.84 5.22 -15.36
CA GLY A 228 -11.30 5.15 -15.38
C GLY A 228 -11.98 6.50 -15.64
N GLN A 229 -11.47 7.58 -15.03
CA GLN A 229 -11.97 8.93 -15.29
C GLN A 229 -11.75 9.35 -16.75
N ILE A 230 -10.57 9.06 -17.31
CA ILE A 230 -10.27 9.33 -18.73
C ILE A 230 -11.22 8.56 -19.65
N ASP A 231 -11.49 7.29 -19.33
CA ASP A 231 -12.37 6.43 -20.13
C ASP A 231 -13.84 6.90 -20.05
N VAL A 232 -14.30 7.33 -18.87
CA VAL A 232 -15.62 7.98 -18.69
C VAL A 232 -15.72 9.26 -19.53
N ILE A 233 -14.69 10.11 -19.51
CA ILE A 233 -14.67 11.36 -20.29
C ILE A 233 -14.71 11.05 -21.79
N THR A 234 -13.93 10.07 -22.24
CA THR A 234 -13.88 9.63 -23.64
C THR A 234 -15.24 9.11 -24.10
N SER A 235 -15.86 8.22 -23.33
CA SER A 235 -17.20 7.68 -23.62
C SER A 235 -18.26 8.79 -23.72
N ARG A 236 -18.25 9.76 -22.80
CA ARG A 236 -19.17 10.90 -22.85
C ARG A 236 -18.96 11.81 -24.07
N LEU A 237 -17.72 11.93 -24.55
CA LEU A 237 -17.39 12.71 -25.74
C LEU A 237 -17.86 11.99 -27.02
N GLU A 238 -17.71 10.67 -27.08
CA GLU A 238 -18.20 9.87 -28.21
C GLU A 238 -19.73 9.92 -28.31
N ASP A 239 -20.45 9.78 -27.19
CA ASP A 239 -21.91 9.90 -27.15
C ASP A 239 -22.40 11.28 -27.62
N LEU A 240 -21.64 12.32 -27.29
CA LEU A 240 -21.88 13.69 -27.75
C LEU A 240 -21.73 13.82 -29.27
N LEU A 241 -20.67 13.25 -29.84
CA LEU A 241 -20.41 13.27 -31.28
C LEU A 241 -21.43 12.44 -32.07
N GLN A 242 -21.94 11.36 -31.49
CA GLN A 242 -22.95 10.48 -32.10
C GLN A 242 -24.39 11.01 -31.98
N GLY A 243 -24.61 12.17 -31.34
CA GLY A 243 -25.95 12.77 -31.20
C GLY A 243 -26.91 11.99 -30.29
N LYS A 244 -26.42 11.00 -29.54
CA LYS A 244 -27.20 10.21 -28.58
C LYS A 244 -27.37 10.99 -27.28
N SER A 245 -28.06 12.13 -27.29
CA SER A 245 -28.39 12.78 -26.01
C SER A 245 -29.72 12.25 -25.50
N TYR A 246 -29.63 11.51 -24.40
CA TYR A 246 -30.68 11.39 -23.39
C TYR A 246 -31.25 12.79 -23.11
N GLU A 247 -32.57 12.89 -23.06
CA GLU A 247 -33.33 14.14 -22.90
C GLU A 247 -32.90 14.93 -21.65
N GLN A 248 -32.08 15.96 -21.82
CA GLN A 248 -32.28 17.28 -21.22
C GLN A 248 -31.20 18.25 -21.69
N THR A 249 -31.67 19.32 -22.31
CA THR A 249 -30.92 20.46 -22.80
C THR A 249 -30.00 21.05 -21.72
N THR A 250 -28.69 21.03 -21.96
CA THR A 250 -27.78 22.07 -21.45
C THR A 250 -26.60 22.19 -22.40
N ASN A 251 -26.33 23.45 -22.77
CA ASN A 251 -25.51 23.94 -23.87
C ASN A 251 -24.22 23.11 -24.11
N VAL A 252 -23.93 22.75 -25.36
CA VAL A 252 -22.73 22.00 -25.77
C VAL A 252 -21.45 22.64 -25.21
N ASN A 253 -21.42 23.98 -25.14
CA ASN A 253 -20.31 24.73 -24.57
C ASN A 253 -20.10 24.47 -23.07
N GLN A 254 -21.16 24.20 -22.30
CA GLN A 254 -21.04 23.81 -20.90
C GLN A 254 -20.51 22.37 -20.74
N ARG A 255 -20.84 21.46 -21.66
CA ARG A 255 -20.27 20.10 -21.65
C ARG A 255 -18.79 20.12 -22.04
N ILE A 256 -18.40 20.90 -23.05
CA ILE A 256 -16.99 21.11 -23.41
C ILE A 256 -16.24 21.77 -22.24
N ALA A 257 -16.81 22.80 -21.61
CA ALA A 257 -16.20 23.42 -20.43
C ALA A 257 -16.07 22.46 -19.26
N PHE A 258 -17.06 21.58 -19.03
CA PHE A 258 -16.98 20.53 -18.02
C PHE A 258 -15.88 19.52 -18.35
N ILE A 259 -15.79 19.06 -19.61
CA ILE A 259 -14.75 18.12 -20.07
C ILE A 259 -13.34 18.72 -19.90
N VAL A 260 -13.14 19.98 -20.33
CA VAL A 260 -11.87 20.69 -20.15
C VAL A 260 -11.55 20.85 -18.67
N LYS A 261 -12.55 21.20 -17.84
CA LYS A 261 -12.37 21.36 -16.39
C LYS A 261 -12.05 20.03 -15.70
N SER A 262 -12.70 18.94 -16.10
CA SER A 262 -12.41 17.58 -15.61
C SER A 262 -11.03 17.11 -16.07
N HIS A 263 -10.65 17.36 -17.32
CA HIS A 263 -9.32 17.02 -17.83
C HIS A 263 -8.21 17.79 -17.09
N VAL A 264 -8.39 19.09 -16.87
CA VAL A 264 -7.45 19.92 -16.08
C VAL A 264 -7.41 19.47 -14.62
N ARG A 265 -8.52 19.02 -14.04
CA ARG A 265 -8.56 18.48 -12.67
C ARG A 265 -7.82 17.14 -12.57
N VAL A 266 -7.98 16.24 -13.53
CA VAL A 266 -7.27 14.96 -13.57
C VAL A 266 -5.75 15.15 -13.72
N LEU A 267 -5.32 16.23 -14.39
CA LEU A 267 -3.90 16.56 -14.58
C LEU A 267 -3.23 17.22 -13.37
N ARG A 268 -3.97 17.63 -12.33
CA ARG A 268 -3.46 18.44 -11.21
C ARG A 268 -3.44 17.66 -9.91
#